data_AF-A0A1B4XZ38-F1
#
_entry.id   AF-A0A1B4XZ38-F1
#
_cell.length_a   1.000
_cell.length_b   1.000
_cell.length_c   1.000
_cell.angle_alpha   90.00
_cell.angle_beta   90.00
_cell.angle_gamma   90.00
#
_symmetry.space_group_name_H-M   'P 1'
#
loop_
_entity.id
_entity.type
_entity.pdbx_description
1 polymer ?
#
loop_
_entity_poly.entity_id
_entity_poly.type
_entity_poly.pdbx_seq_one_letter_code
_entity_poly.pdbx_strand_id
1 'polypeptide(L)'
;MRNPIKLAFVCLLASAGLTGCGSSSGSQLASTASMTVNGADVQPRVVRCTQIEWYRTIQIGDQASGVRVLIDQGARPMIAKSVRITNLGGFTGMYAQGDGGDAGLHFSDGRFTITGNADGYNTDKPAEPTTAAFRISVNC
;
A
#
# COMPACT_ATOMS: atom_id res chain seq x y z
N MET A 1 67.56 25.92 33.63
CA MET A 1 66.60 26.26 32.56
C MET A 1 65.62 25.11 32.41
N ARG A 2 64.31 25.44 32.42
CA ARG A 2 63.13 24.67 31.99
C ARG A 2 62.67 23.44 32.80
N ASN A 3 61.59 23.74 33.53
CA ASN A 3 60.56 22.89 34.13
C ASN A 3 59.57 22.38 33.02
N PRO A 4 58.41 21.76 33.33
CA PRO A 4 58.14 20.32 33.27
C PRO A 4 56.97 19.97 32.30
N ILE A 5 56.27 18.84 32.56
CA ILE A 5 54.93 18.42 32.09
C ILE A 5 54.94 17.40 30.96
N LYS A 6 54.46 16.17 31.26
CA LYS A 6 53.54 15.45 30.38
C LYS A 6 52.48 14.72 31.21
N LEU A 7 51.28 15.29 31.16
CA LEU A 7 50.01 14.71 31.58
C LEU A 7 49.75 13.46 30.70
N ALA A 8 49.57 12.29 31.29
CA ALA A 8 49.14 11.09 30.56
C ALA A 8 47.66 10.83 30.85
N PHE A 9 46.88 10.98 29.79
CA PHE A 9 45.44 10.79 29.69
C PHE A 9 45.11 9.30 29.88
N VAL A 10 44.32 8.95 30.90
CA VAL A 10 43.82 7.58 31.08
C VAL A 10 42.44 7.48 30.43
N CYS A 11 42.39 6.77 29.30
CA CYS A 11 41.15 6.32 28.66
C CYS A 11 40.50 5.24 29.53
N LEU A 12 39.25 5.45 29.95
CA LEU A 12 38.36 4.36 30.35
C LEU A 12 37.30 4.15 29.26
N LEU A 13 37.41 2.99 28.61
CA LEU A 13 36.37 2.39 27.78
C LEU A 13 35.22 1.90 28.67
N ALA A 14 33.97 2.13 28.24
CA ALA A 14 32.82 1.35 28.63
C ALA A 14 32.01 1.00 27.38
N SER A 15 31.81 -0.30 27.18
CA SER A 15 31.24 -0.94 26.02
C SER A 15 29.76 -1.30 26.19
N ALA A 16 29.12 -1.60 25.05
CA ALA A 16 27.97 -2.48 24.83
C ALA A 16 26.54 -1.89 24.96
N GLY A 17 25.74 -2.17 23.92
CA GLY A 17 24.28 -2.00 23.91
C GLY A 17 23.67 -2.12 22.51
N LEU A 18 23.29 -3.35 22.13
CA LEU A 18 22.68 -3.72 20.85
C LEU A 18 21.37 -2.94 20.55
N THR A 19 21.29 -2.27 19.41
CA THR A 19 19.98 -1.95 18.80
C THR A 19 19.73 -2.95 17.67
N GLY A 20 19.05 -4.04 18.02
CA GLY A 20 18.58 -5.00 17.04
C GLY A 20 17.64 -4.32 16.05
N CYS A 21 17.99 -4.35 14.77
CA CYS A 21 17.02 -4.16 13.69
C CYS A 21 16.05 -5.35 13.76
N GLY A 22 14.93 -5.17 14.47
CA GLY A 22 13.82 -6.09 14.41
C GLY A 22 13.16 -6.00 13.05
N SER A 23 13.59 -6.82 12.09
CA SER A 23 12.77 -7.13 10.94
C SER A 23 11.58 -7.92 11.48
N SER A 24 10.39 -7.31 11.51
CA SER A 24 9.16 -8.04 11.77
C SER A 24 8.96 -9.03 10.62
N SER A 25 9.40 -10.26 10.81
CA SER A 25 8.91 -11.41 10.07
C SER A 25 7.47 -11.64 10.52
N GLY A 26 6.59 -10.76 10.03
CA GLY A 26 5.16 -10.92 10.17
C GLY A 26 4.78 -12.27 9.59
N SER A 27 4.29 -13.14 10.47
CA SER A 27 3.54 -14.35 10.13
C SER A 27 2.72 -14.08 8.89
N GLN A 28 3.07 -14.75 7.79
CA GLN A 28 2.36 -14.70 6.53
C GLN A 28 0.99 -15.38 6.71
N LEU A 29 0.07 -14.69 7.37
CA LEU A 29 -1.35 -14.90 7.16
C LEU A 29 -1.54 -14.78 5.65
N ALA A 30 -2.02 -15.84 5.00
CA ALA A 30 -2.21 -15.84 3.56
C ALA A 30 -3.05 -14.61 3.18
N SER A 31 -2.42 -13.64 2.51
CA SER A 31 -3.13 -12.43 2.12
C SER A 31 -4.18 -12.80 1.07
N THR A 32 -5.45 -12.56 1.39
CA THR A 32 -6.58 -12.87 0.51
C THR A 32 -7.22 -11.59 0.01
N ALA A 33 -7.62 -11.57 -1.26
CA ALA A 33 -8.40 -10.49 -1.83
C ALA A 33 -9.60 -11.03 -2.60
N SER A 34 -10.70 -10.29 -2.52
CA SER A 34 -11.87 -10.42 -3.39
C SER A 34 -12.18 -9.04 -3.95
N MET A 35 -12.50 -8.94 -5.22
CA MET A 35 -12.87 -7.66 -5.80
C MET A 35 -13.87 -7.79 -6.94
N THR A 36 -14.59 -6.70 -7.18
CA THR A 36 -15.47 -6.55 -8.35
C THR A 36 -15.10 -5.31 -9.15
N VAL A 37 -15.26 -5.40 -10.47
CA VAL A 37 -15.21 -4.26 -11.40
C VAL A 37 -16.50 -4.30 -12.22
N ASN A 38 -17.29 -3.22 -12.21
CA ASN A 38 -18.64 -3.19 -12.79
C ASN A 38 -19.53 -4.37 -12.36
N GLY A 39 -19.37 -4.82 -11.11
CA GLY A 39 -20.12 -5.95 -10.56
C GLY A 39 -19.62 -7.35 -10.98
N ALA A 40 -18.64 -7.44 -11.89
CA ALA A 40 -18.02 -8.72 -12.24
C ALA A 40 -16.95 -9.10 -11.22
N ASP A 41 -17.06 -10.28 -10.63
CA ASP A 41 -16.06 -10.82 -9.71
C ASP A 41 -14.73 -11.08 -10.41
N VAL A 42 -13.64 -10.66 -9.76
CA VAL A 42 -12.28 -10.96 -10.19
C VAL A 42 -11.49 -11.54 -9.02
N GLN A 43 -10.87 -12.70 -9.26
CA GLN A 43 -10.15 -13.48 -8.24
C GLN A 43 -8.66 -13.62 -8.60
N PRO A 44 -7.88 -12.55 -8.44
CA PRO A 44 -6.44 -12.58 -8.64
C PRO A 44 -5.74 -13.38 -7.53
N ARG A 45 -4.75 -14.20 -7.92
CA ARG A 45 -4.14 -15.23 -7.06
C ARG A 45 -3.04 -14.73 -6.11
N VAL A 46 -2.60 -13.49 -6.25
CA VAL A 46 -1.45 -12.94 -5.52
C VAL A 46 -1.82 -11.61 -4.89
N VAL A 47 -1.60 -11.49 -3.59
CA VAL A 47 -1.74 -10.25 -2.83
C VAL A 47 -0.40 -9.93 -2.17
N ARG A 48 0.07 -8.70 -2.32
CA ARG A 48 1.28 -8.17 -1.70
C ARG A 48 0.95 -6.86 -1.03
N CYS A 49 1.20 -6.77 0.26
CA CYS A 49 1.02 -5.55 1.02
C CYS A 49 2.37 -5.04 1.51
N THR A 50 2.63 -3.76 1.32
CA THR A 50 3.81 -3.09 1.85
C THR A 50 3.40 -1.89 2.68
N GLN A 51 4.10 -1.67 3.80
CA GLN A 51 3.88 -0.54 4.69
C GLN A 51 5.15 0.31 4.69
N ILE A 52 5.00 1.60 4.45
CA ILE A 52 6.06 2.61 4.64
C ILE A 52 5.46 3.73 5.47
N GLU A 53 5.96 3.91 6.69
CA GLU A 53 5.39 4.85 7.67
C GLU A 53 3.88 4.62 7.85
N TRP A 54 3.04 5.62 7.54
CA TRP A 54 1.59 5.52 7.58
C TRP A 54 0.95 5.12 6.24
N TYR A 55 1.73 5.00 5.16
CA TYR A 55 1.24 4.58 3.86
C TYR A 55 1.24 3.06 3.70
N ARG A 56 0.07 2.52 3.34
CA ARG A 56 -0.12 1.11 2.97
C ARG A 56 -0.30 1.02 1.46
N THR A 57 0.58 0.28 0.79
CA THR A 57 0.37 -0.12 -0.60
C THR A 57 -0.14 -1.56 -0.64
N ILE A 58 -1.21 -1.77 -1.40
CA ILE A 58 -1.79 -3.10 -1.63
C ILE A 58 -1.72 -3.37 -3.12
N GLN A 59 -1.01 -4.42 -3.49
CA GLN A 59 -0.92 -4.90 -4.87
C GLN A 59 -1.61 -6.25 -4.97
N ILE A 60 -2.54 -6.34 -5.90
CA ILE A 60 -3.33 -7.53 -6.16
C ILE A 60 -3.11 -7.90 -7.63
N GLY A 61 -2.74 -9.15 -7.91
CA GLY A 61 -2.29 -9.57 -9.24
C GLY A 61 -0.87 -9.10 -9.56
N ASP A 62 -0.60 -8.73 -10.80
CA ASP A 62 0.71 -8.28 -11.28
C ASP A 62 0.63 -6.96 -12.06
N GLN A 63 1.66 -6.64 -12.85
CA GLN A 63 1.71 -5.40 -13.63
C GLN A 63 0.90 -5.49 -14.93
N ALA A 64 0.68 -6.69 -15.46
CA ALA A 64 -0.05 -6.92 -16.71
C ALA A 64 -1.56 -7.05 -16.47
N SER A 65 -1.96 -7.55 -15.29
CA SER A 65 -3.36 -7.61 -14.87
C SER A 65 -3.45 -7.54 -13.34
N GLY A 66 -4.08 -6.49 -12.81
CA GLY A 66 -4.13 -6.31 -11.36
C GLY A 66 -4.65 -4.96 -10.88
N VAL A 67 -4.54 -4.78 -9.58
CA VAL A 67 -4.87 -3.55 -8.87
C VAL A 67 -3.71 -3.10 -7.99
N ARG A 68 -3.48 -1.80 -7.94
CA ARG A 68 -2.63 -1.15 -6.95
C ARG A 68 -3.42 -0.10 -6.20
N VAL A 69 -3.50 -0.26 -4.88
CA VAL A 69 -4.13 0.69 -3.96
C VAL A 69 -3.06 1.35 -3.12
N LEU A 70 -3.14 2.66 -2.96
CA LEU A 70 -2.38 3.41 -1.95
C LEU A 70 -3.35 3.96 -0.90
N ILE A 71 -3.11 3.64 0.36
CA ILE A 71 -3.89 4.10 1.51
C ILE A 71 -3.00 4.97 2.39
N ASP A 72 -3.55 6.09 2.86
CA ASP A 72 -2.98 6.87 3.97
C ASP A 72 -3.71 6.50 5.26
N GLN A 73 -3.03 5.74 6.13
CA GLN A 73 -3.56 5.33 7.44
C GLN A 73 -3.33 6.39 8.53
N GLY A 74 -2.53 7.42 8.24
CA GLY A 74 -2.21 8.53 9.13
C GLY A 74 -3.31 9.60 9.12
N ALA A 75 -4.03 9.71 8.01
CA ALA A 75 -5.22 10.53 7.91
C ALA A 75 -6.32 10.15 8.93
N ARG A 76 -7.16 11.11 9.26
CA ARG A 76 -8.30 10.97 10.18
C ARG A 76 -9.56 11.55 9.51
N PRO A 77 -10.48 10.72 8.97
CA PRO A 77 -10.41 9.24 8.87
C PRO A 77 -9.31 8.78 7.89
N MET A 78 -8.97 7.48 7.91
CA MET A 78 -8.08 6.91 6.89
C MET A 78 -8.69 7.07 5.49
N ILE A 79 -7.84 7.26 4.48
CA ILE A 79 -8.29 7.55 3.11
C ILE A 79 -7.58 6.66 2.09
N ALA A 80 -8.28 6.31 1.02
CA ALA A 80 -7.64 5.80 -0.19
C ALA A 80 -7.08 7.00 -0.97
N LYS A 81 -5.77 7.01 -1.21
CA LYS A 81 -5.08 8.04 -2.00
C LYS A 81 -5.22 7.77 -3.50
N SER A 82 -5.17 6.51 -3.89
CA SER A 82 -5.38 6.10 -5.28
C SER A 82 -5.75 4.63 -5.40
N VAL A 83 -6.45 4.30 -6.48
CA VAL A 83 -6.72 2.94 -6.94
C VAL A 83 -6.43 2.91 -8.43
N ARG A 84 -5.42 2.14 -8.85
CA ARG A 84 -5.16 1.88 -10.27
C ARG A 84 -5.58 0.44 -10.59
N ILE A 85 -6.45 0.31 -11.58
CA ILE A 85 -6.88 -0.97 -12.15
C ILE A 85 -6.21 -1.11 -13.51
N THR A 86 -5.57 -2.24 -13.76
CA THR A 86 -4.85 -2.52 -15.02
C THR A 86 -5.36 -3.83 -15.59
N ASN A 87 -6.00 -3.75 -16.77
CA ASN A 87 -6.46 -4.89 -17.56
C ASN A 87 -7.13 -5.98 -16.69
N LEU A 88 -8.11 -5.59 -15.90
CA LEU A 88 -8.75 -6.46 -14.92
C LEU A 88 -10.26 -6.36 -15.05
N GLY A 89 -10.93 -7.52 -15.22
CA GLY A 89 -12.37 -7.54 -15.52
C GLY A 89 -12.72 -6.83 -16.83
N GLY A 90 -11.78 -6.74 -17.77
CA GLY A 90 -11.96 -6.03 -19.04
C GLY A 90 -11.80 -4.50 -18.94
N PHE A 91 -11.32 -3.96 -17.82
CA PHE A 91 -11.19 -2.51 -17.59
C PHE A 91 -9.76 -2.10 -17.22
N THR A 92 -9.36 -0.90 -17.65
CA THR A 92 -8.15 -0.21 -17.18
C THR A 92 -8.54 1.22 -16.80
N GLY A 93 -8.16 1.66 -15.60
CA GLY A 93 -8.51 2.99 -15.13
C GLY A 93 -7.90 3.34 -13.79
N MET A 94 -8.21 4.54 -13.31
CA MET A 94 -7.65 5.08 -12.09
C MET A 94 -8.65 5.95 -11.33
N TYR A 95 -8.55 5.88 -10.02
CA TYR A 95 -9.00 6.89 -9.08
C TYR A 95 -7.78 7.50 -8.40
N ALA A 96 -7.79 8.81 -8.20
CA ALA A 96 -6.81 9.53 -7.39
C ALA A 96 -7.51 10.61 -6.54
N GLN A 97 -7.18 10.67 -5.25
CA GLN A 97 -7.74 11.68 -4.37
C GLN A 97 -7.53 13.10 -4.94
N GLY A 98 -8.63 13.82 -5.13
CA GLY A 98 -8.62 15.20 -5.65
C GLY A 98 -8.84 15.32 -7.16
N ASP A 99 -9.08 14.22 -7.88
CA ASP A 99 -9.42 14.23 -9.31
C ASP A 99 -10.90 14.55 -9.61
N GLY A 100 -11.74 14.67 -8.59
CA GLY A 100 -13.19 14.91 -8.70
C GLY A 100 -14.03 13.65 -8.46
N GLY A 101 -13.43 12.47 -8.40
CA GLY A 101 -14.07 11.23 -7.96
C GLY A 101 -14.07 11.06 -6.43
N ASP A 102 -14.82 10.07 -5.94
CA ASP A 102 -14.84 9.67 -4.53
C ASP A 102 -14.54 8.17 -4.37
N ALA A 103 -13.78 7.84 -3.34
CA ALA A 103 -13.52 6.48 -2.91
C ALA A 103 -13.60 6.38 -1.39
N GLY A 104 -14.55 5.59 -0.92
CA GLY A 104 -14.68 5.24 0.48
C GLY A 104 -13.65 4.18 0.89
N LEU A 105 -13.12 4.34 2.10
CA LEU A 105 -12.28 3.35 2.76
C LEU A 105 -12.90 2.96 4.10
N HIS A 106 -13.07 1.65 4.32
CA HIS A 106 -13.46 1.09 5.60
C HIS A 106 -12.45 0.04 6.05
N PHE A 107 -12.16 0.01 7.34
CA PHE A 107 -11.29 -0.99 7.95
C PHE A 107 -11.99 -1.60 9.17
N SER A 108 -12.19 -2.91 9.12
CA SER A 108 -12.79 -3.70 10.20
C SER A 108 -12.26 -5.13 10.14
N ASP A 109 -12.07 -5.77 11.29
CA ASP A 109 -11.65 -7.17 11.42
C ASP A 109 -10.39 -7.53 10.58
N GLY A 110 -9.41 -6.61 10.54
CA GLY A 110 -8.18 -6.80 9.76
C GLY A 110 -8.35 -6.72 8.24
N ARG A 111 -9.52 -6.28 7.75
CA ARG A 111 -9.87 -6.21 6.34
C ARG A 111 -10.05 -4.77 5.88
N PHE A 112 -9.35 -4.40 4.82
CA PHE A 112 -9.63 -3.16 4.09
C PHE A 112 -10.75 -3.40 3.10
N THR A 113 -11.74 -2.51 3.07
CA THR A 113 -12.77 -2.45 2.02
C THR A 113 -12.72 -1.07 1.39
N ILE A 114 -12.44 -1.04 0.08
CA ILE A 114 -12.37 0.17 -0.73
C ILE A 114 -13.47 0.12 -1.78
N THR A 115 -14.28 1.17 -1.87
CA THR A 115 -15.38 1.28 -2.83
C THR A 115 -15.35 2.64 -3.48
N GLY A 116 -15.49 2.68 -4.80
CA GLY A 116 -15.50 3.95 -5.53
C GLY A 116 -15.65 3.72 -7.02
N ASN A 117 -15.36 4.77 -7.78
CA ASN A 117 -15.35 4.76 -9.23
C ASN A 117 -13.96 5.09 -9.75
N ALA A 118 -13.55 4.43 -10.83
CA ALA A 118 -12.30 4.71 -11.53
C ALA A 118 -12.61 5.12 -12.96
N ASP A 119 -11.95 6.18 -13.43
CA ASP A 119 -12.06 6.66 -14.80
C ASP A 119 -10.99 5.99 -15.68
N GLY A 120 -11.37 5.64 -16.91
CA GLY A 120 -10.52 4.88 -17.80
C GLY A 120 -11.24 4.44 -19.06
N TYR A 121 -11.04 3.18 -19.45
CA TYR A 121 -11.61 2.60 -20.66
C TYR A 121 -11.82 1.09 -20.50
N ASN A 122 -12.76 0.57 -21.27
CA ASN A 122 -12.88 -0.87 -21.46
C ASN A 122 -11.81 -1.34 -22.45
N THR A 123 -11.18 -2.46 -22.17
CA THR A 123 -10.06 -3.03 -22.94
C THR A 123 -10.44 -3.42 -24.37
N ASP A 124 -11.71 -3.69 -24.63
CA ASP A 124 -12.27 -3.93 -25.97
C ASP A 124 -12.57 -2.65 -26.76
N LYS A 125 -12.66 -1.50 -26.07
CA LYS A 125 -12.91 -0.17 -26.64
C LYS A 125 -11.98 0.89 -26.06
N PRO A 126 -10.66 0.79 -26.27
CA PRO A 126 -9.67 1.62 -25.60
C PRO A 126 -9.72 3.11 -25.96
N ALA A 127 -10.39 3.47 -27.06
CA ALA A 127 -10.56 4.85 -27.49
C ALA A 127 -11.79 5.55 -26.87
N GLU A 128 -12.66 4.80 -26.19
CA GLU A 128 -13.90 5.32 -25.60
C GLU A 128 -13.74 5.46 -24.08
N PRO A 129 -13.69 6.70 -23.54
CA PRO A 129 -13.59 6.91 -22.11
C PRO A 129 -14.84 6.40 -21.40
N THR A 130 -14.66 5.82 -20.23
CA THR A 130 -15.73 5.32 -19.39
C THR A 130 -15.33 5.34 -17.92
N THR A 131 -16.32 5.15 -17.05
CA THR A 131 -16.12 5.06 -15.60
C THR A 131 -16.60 3.69 -15.14
N ALA A 132 -15.82 3.03 -14.30
CA ALA A 132 -16.17 1.74 -13.73
C ALA A 132 -16.26 1.81 -12.21
N ALA A 133 -17.34 1.26 -11.66
CA ALA A 133 -17.46 1.07 -10.22
C ALA A 133 -16.58 -0.10 -9.78
N PHE A 134 -15.90 0.04 -8.64
CA PHE A 134 -15.09 -1.01 -8.05
C PHE A 134 -15.43 -1.23 -6.58
N ARG A 135 -15.24 -2.47 -6.13
CA ARG A 135 -15.21 -2.83 -4.72
C ARG A 135 -14.04 -3.78 -4.49
N ILE A 136 -13.14 -3.43 -3.59
CA ILE A 136 -11.96 -4.23 -3.24
C ILE A 136 -12.04 -4.56 -1.76
N SER A 137 -12.04 -5.84 -1.42
CA SER A 137 -11.93 -6.32 -0.04
C SER A 137 -10.67 -7.16 0.10
N VAL A 138 -9.78 -6.78 1.01
CA VAL A 138 -8.45 -7.38 1.11
C VAL A 138 -7.99 -7.48 2.56
N ASN A 139 -7.44 -8.64 2.89
CA ASN A 139 -6.72 -8.90 4.12
C ASN A 139 -5.21 -8.92 3.80
N CYS A 140 -4.51 -7.98 4.42
CA CYS A 140 -3.08 -8.00 4.60
C CYS A 140 -2.84 -8.48 6.05
#